data_AF-A0A834FQP8-F1
#
_entry.id   AF-A0A834FQP8-F1
#
_cell.length_a   1.000
_cell.length_b   1.000
_cell.length_c   1.000
_cell.angle_alpha   90.00
_cell.angle_beta   90.00
_cell.angle_gamma   90.00
#
_symmetry.space_group_name_H-M   'P 1'
#
loop_
_entity.id
_entity.type
_entity.pdbx_description
1 polymer ?
#
loop_
_entity_poly.entity_id
_entity_poly.type
_entity_poly.pdbx_seq_one_letter_code
_entity_poly.pdbx_strand_id
1 'polypeptide(L)'
;MTESCSWTCGLLLLAVYVKVGVWATDGEAVFIREFTLIRRDPEEGLHDGHKQEDPSSRTARSEEDRDTLWDAWGSWSECSRTCGGGASYSLRRCLSSKTCEGQNIKYRTCSNVDCPPDAGDFRAQQCSAHADVRYQGQFHEWLPVYNDPDNPCSLKCRAKASGHMVELAPKVLDGTRCYTESLDMCISGVCQIVGCDHELGSTAKEDNCGICNGDGSSCRLVRGHYKSQHASGKTEDMVVNIPFKSRHVRLVLKGPDHLYVESKTLQGAKSELTLDKSGQFFLDNTTLDYQRFSDKEILRMTGPLGADFTVNVQLVSGADSVVQYIYYQPIIHRWRETDFFPCSVTCGG
;
A
#
# COMPACT_ATOMS: atom_id res chain seq x y z
N MET A 1 38.58 64.71 47.17
CA MET A 1 38.77 64.38 48.60
C MET A 1 37.93 63.13 48.85
N THR A 2 38.55 61.97 48.64
CA THR A 2 38.91 60.96 49.68
C THR A 2 37.70 60.11 50.07
N GLU A 3 37.57 58.90 49.48
CA GLU A 3 37.90 57.58 50.08
C GLU A 3 36.73 57.06 50.97
N SER A 4 36.29 55.80 51.00
CA SER A 4 36.93 54.51 50.69
C SER A 4 35.90 53.36 50.59
N CYS A 5 36.26 52.35 49.79
CA CYS A 5 36.03 50.89 49.88
C CYS A 5 34.74 50.29 50.50
N SER A 6 34.07 49.43 49.70
CA SER A 6 33.76 48.06 50.14
C SER A 6 33.65 47.09 48.94
N TRP A 7 34.52 46.09 48.95
CA TRP A 7 34.49 44.84 48.16
C TRP A 7 33.46 43.92 48.86
N THR A 8 32.68 43.01 48.29
CA THR A 8 32.83 42.00 47.22
C THR A 8 31.48 41.28 47.14
N CYS A 9 31.10 40.78 45.96
CA CYS A 9 30.83 39.36 45.66
C CYS A 9 29.82 39.28 44.50
N GLY A 10 30.35 39.01 43.30
CA GLY A 10 29.57 38.86 42.09
C GLY A 10 28.89 37.49 42.00
N LEU A 11 27.63 37.49 41.59
CA LEU A 11 26.93 36.33 41.08
C LEU A 11 27.00 36.36 39.55
N LEU A 12 27.90 35.53 39.01
CA LEU A 12 27.98 35.20 37.58
C LEU A 12 26.76 34.35 37.20
N LEU A 13 25.81 34.93 36.46
CA LEU A 13 24.82 34.18 35.70
C LEU A 13 25.45 33.81 34.34
N LEU A 14 26.02 32.61 34.27
CA LEU A 14 26.42 31.96 33.02
C LEU A 14 25.17 31.51 32.26
N ALA A 15 24.74 32.31 31.28
CA ALA A 15 23.81 31.85 30.25
C ALA A 15 24.61 31.06 29.20
N VAL A 16 24.69 29.74 29.36
CA VAL A 16 25.25 28.83 28.35
C VAL A 16 24.22 28.66 27.25
N TYR A 17 24.46 29.32 26.11
CA TYR A 17 23.75 29.02 24.86
C TYR A 17 24.30 27.70 24.29
N VAL A 18 23.57 26.61 24.50
CA VAL A 18 23.82 25.36 23.76
C VAL A 18 23.11 25.49 22.41
N LYS A 19 23.86 25.83 21.35
CA LYS A 19 23.44 25.58 19.97
C LYS A 19 23.53 24.07 19.72
N VAL A 20 22.41 23.37 19.81
CA VAL A 20 22.29 22.02 19.25
C VAL A 20 22.17 22.19 17.74
N GLY A 21 23.28 22.02 17.03
CA GLY A 21 23.27 21.84 15.59
C GLY A 21 22.76 20.44 15.26
N VAL A 22 21.52 20.33 14.83
CA VAL A 22 21.02 19.11 14.19
C VAL A 22 21.55 19.11 12.77
N TRP A 23 22.46 18.18 12.48
CA TRP A 23 22.87 17.87 11.11
C TRP A 23 21.78 16.98 10.52
N ALA A 24 20.87 17.59 9.76
CA ALA A 24 20.02 16.86 8.85
C ALA A 24 20.88 16.47 7.64
N THR A 25 21.07 15.18 7.43
CA THR A 25 21.63 14.65 6.18
C THR A 25 20.56 14.76 5.11
N ASP A 26 20.81 15.58 4.10
CA ASP A 26 19.97 15.70 2.89
C ASP A 26 19.88 14.34 2.18
N GLY A 27 18.79 13.63 2.43
CA GLY A 27 18.34 12.56 1.56
C GLY A 27 17.72 13.20 0.33
N GLU A 28 18.48 13.25 -0.77
CA GLU A 28 17.98 13.64 -2.09
C GLU A 28 16.77 12.76 -2.47
N ALA A 29 15.56 13.32 -2.34
CA ALA A 29 14.42 12.83 -3.08
C ALA A 29 14.67 13.13 -4.56
N VAL A 30 14.87 12.09 -5.35
CA VAL A 30 15.03 12.19 -6.81
C VAL A 30 13.69 12.65 -7.39
N PHE A 31 13.55 13.96 -7.52
CA PHE A 31 12.50 14.59 -8.33
C PHE A 31 12.82 14.31 -9.80
N ILE A 32 12.03 13.46 -10.46
CA ILE A 32 11.99 13.45 -11.92
C ILE A 32 11.23 14.71 -12.35
N ARG A 33 11.95 15.84 -12.42
CA ARG A 33 11.48 17.08 -13.04
C ARG A 33 11.43 16.89 -14.55
N GLU A 34 10.42 16.20 -15.07
CA GLU A 34 10.06 16.29 -16.50
C GLU A 34 8.68 15.71 -16.82
N PHE A 35 7.63 16.17 -16.14
CA PHE A 35 6.28 16.15 -16.71
C PHE A 35 5.62 17.50 -16.46
N THR A 36 6.05 18.49 -17.24
CA THR A 36 5.25 19.69 -17.45
C THR A 36 3.89 19.26 -17.98
N LEU A 37 2.84 19.59 -17.24
CA LEU A 37 1.47 19.58 -17.77
C LEU A 37 1.44 20.57 -18.94
N ILE A 38 1.55 20.07 -20.16
CA ILE A 38 1.50 20.90 -21.38
C ILE A 38 0.11 21.54 -21.45
N ARG A 39 0.06 22.86 -21.23
CA ARG A 39 -1.04 23.72 -21.69
C ARG A 39 -1.02 23.74 -23.21
N ARG A 40 -2.14 23.37 -23.84
CA ARG A 40 -2.44 23.75 -25.23
C ARG A 40 -3.17 25.10 -25.19
N ASP A 41 -2.52 26.13 -25.72
CA ASP A 41 -3.21 27.26 -26.37
C ASP A 41 -2.84 27.24 -27.87
N PRO A 42 -3.76 27.59 -28.79
CA PRO A 42 -3.55 27.47 -30.22
C PRO A 42 -2.93 28.75 -30.83
N GLU A 43 -2.19 28.53 -31.94
CA GLU A 43 -1.63 29.50 -32.90
C GLU A 43 -0.27 30.14 -32.58
N GLU A 44 0.79 29.68 -33.26
CA GLU A 44 1.56 30.46 -34.27
C GLU A 44 2.86 29.73 -34.69
N GLY A 45 3.22 29.82 -35.98
CA GLY A 45 4.62 29.95 -36.42
C GLY A 45 5.41 28.70 -36.78
N LEU A 46 5.38 28.33 -38.06
CA LEU A 46 6.28 27.40 -38.74
C LEU A 46 7.74 27.93 -38.76
N HIS A 47 8.69 27.19 -38.18
CA HIS A 47 10.11 27.33 -38.55
C HIS A 47 10.82 25.97 -38.64
N ASP A 48 11.33 25.73 -39.84
CA ASP A 48 12.02 24.54 -40.31
C ASP A 48 13.48 24.52 -39.82
N GLY A 49 13.91 23.36 -39.35
CA GLY A 49 15.23 23.13 -38.76
C GLY A 49 15.64 21.68 -39.00
N HIS A 50 16.10 21.41 -40.22
CA HIS A 50 16.67 20.13 -40.63
C HIS A 50 17.81 19.69 -39.68
N LYS A 51 17.61 18.58 -38.96
CA LYS A 51 18.67 17.85 -38.27
C LYS A 51 18.81 16.48 -38.92
N GLN A 52 20.00 16.21 -39.44
CA GLN A 52 20.37 15.06 -40.27
C GLN A 52 20.42 13.78 -39.42
N GLU A 53 19.59 12.78 -39.75
CA GLU A 53 19.59 11.47 -39.09
C GLU A 53 20.64 10.54 -39.69
N ASP A 54 21.41 9.90 -38.82
CA ASP A 54 22.46 8.92 -39.11
C ASP A 54 21.84 7.51 -39.33
N PRO A 55 22.12 6.76 -40.42
CA PRO A 55 21.34 5.58 -40.79
C PRO A 55 21.62 4.28 -39.99
N SER A 56 22.42 4.33 -38.93
CA SER A 56 23.00 3.13 -38.31
C SER A 56 22.37 2.68 -36.99
N SER A 57 21.04 2.58 -36.91
CA SER A 57 20.36 1.92 -35.78
C SER A 57 19.13 1.10 -36.19
N ARG A 58 19.19 0.45 -37.35
CA ARG A 58 18.20 -0.56 -37.73
C ARG A 58 18.52 -1.87 -37.00
N THR A 59 17.84 -2.09 -35.86
CA THR A 59 17.76 -3.42 -35.25
C THR A 59 17.14 -4.40 -36.25
N ALA A 60 17.76 -5.58 -36.39
CA ALA A 60 17.38 -6.60 -37.35
C ALA A 60 15.97 -7.13 -37.06
N ARG A 61 15.09 -7.08 -38.07
CA ARG A 61 13.73 -7.61 -38.02
C ARG A 61 13.77 -9.14 -38.07
N SER A 62 12.95 -9.81 -37.26
CA SER A 62 12.61 -11.23 -37.48
C SER A 62 11.75 -11.36 -38.74
N GLU A 63 11.91 -12.45 -39.48
CA GLU A 63 11.22 -12.65 -40.77
C GLU A 63 9.68 -12.79 -40.64
N GLU A 64 9.17 -12.98 -39.42
CA GLU A 64 7.72 -13.03 -39.13
C GLU A 64 7.04 -11.65 -39.12
N ASP A 65 7.79 -10.55 -39.06
CA ASP A 65 7.24 -9.19 -38.89
C ASP A 65 7.09 -8.42 -40.22
N ARG A 66 7.21 -9.12 -41.36
CA ARG A 66 7.20 -8.48 -42.69
C ARG A 66 5.80 -8.11 -43.21
N ASP A 67 4.75 -8.62 -42.54
CA ASP A 67 3.33 -8.34 -42.85
C ASP A 67 2.70 -7.32 -41.88
N THR A 68 3.44 -6.79 -40.91
CA THR A 68 2.91 -5.77 -40.00
C THR A 68 3.16 -4.38 -40.58
N LEU A 69 2.11 -3.57 -40.73
CA LEU A 69 2.20 -2.16 -41.15
C LEU A 69 2.87 -1.28 -40.07
N TRP A 70 3.24 -1.87 -38.94
CA TRP A 70 3.86 -1.24 -37.79
C TRP A 70 5.37 -1.38 -37.84
N ASP A 71 6.08 -0.42 -37.24
CA ASP A 71 7.48 -0.59 -36.92
C ASP A 71 7.66 -1.44 -35.66
N ALA A 72 8.89 -1.88 -35.43
CA ALA A 72 9.25 -2.55 -34.18
C ALA A 72 8.91 -1.67 -32.97
N TRP A 73 8.55 -2.31 -31.86
CA TRP A 73 8.38 -1.62 -30.59
C TRP A 73 9.71 -0.99 -30.16
N GLY A 74 9.67 0.29 -29.81
CA GLY A 74 10.80 0.99 -29.23
C GLY A 74 11.16 0.47 -27.84
N SER A 75 12.28 0.97 -27.31
CA SER A 75 12.65 0.70 -25.93
C SER A 75 11.56 1.15 -24.97
N TRP A 76 11.50 0.48 -23.82
CA TRP A 76 10.62 0.91 -22.74
C TRP A 76 11.08 2.25 -22.18
N SER A 77 10.12 3.09 -21.80
CA SER A 77 10.36 4.30 -21.04
C SER A 77 10.95 3.98 -19.67
N GLU A 78 11.49 5.01 -19.02
CA GLU A 78 11.71 4.98 -17.58
C GLU A 78 10.42 4.61 -16.84
N CYS A 79 10.57 3.94 -15.70
CA CYS A 79 9.44 3.58 -14.88
C CYS A 79 8.88 4.83 -14.20
N SER A 80 7.55 4.96 -14.13
CA SER A 80 6.92 6.08 -13.43
C SER A 80 7.24 6.13 -11.93
N ARG A 81 7.73 5.02 -11.37
CA ARG A 81 8.13 4.88 -9.97
C ARG A 81 9.39 4.03 -9.84
N THR A 82 10.16 4.27 -8.80
CA THR A 82 11.35 3.47 -8.46
C THR A 82 11.03 2.30 -7.52
N CYS A 83 9.84 2.28 -6.91
CA CYS A 83 9.36 1.23 -6.01
C CYS A 83 7.83 1.14 -6.00
N GLY A 84 7.29 0.10 -5.38
CA GLY A 84 5.87 -0.09 -5.08
C GLY A 84 5.01 -0.39 -6.31
N GLY A 85 5.63 -0.76 -7.43
CA GLY A 85 4.97 -0.95 -8.73
C GLY A 85 4.64 0.37 -9.42
N GLY A 86 5.30 0.63 -10.55
CA GLY A 86 5.01 1.71 -11.48
C GLY A 86 4.62 1.18 -12.86
N ALA A 87 4.45 2.09 -13.81
CA ALA A 87 4.17 1.77 -15.20
C ALA A 87 5.27 2.29 -16.11
N SER A 88 5.61 1.53 -17.14
CA SER A 88 6.41 2.01 -18.27
C SER A 88 5.71 1.71 -19.58
N TYR A 89 6.02 2.53 -20.60
CA TYR A 89 5.39 2.41 -21.90
C TYR A 89 6.43 2.20 -22.99
N SER A 90 6.01 1.58 -24.08
CA SER A 90 6.80 1.43 -25.30
C SER A 90 5.94 1.90 -26.48
N LEU A 91 6.57 2.62 -27.40
CA LEU A 91 5.91 3.21 -28.57
C LEU A 91 6.34 2.49 -29.84
N ARG A 92 5.46 2.43 -30.82
CA ARG A 92 5.77 2.02 -32.19
C ARG A 92 5.15 2.99 -33.18
N ARG A 93 5.73 3.12 -34.37
CA ARG A 93 5.24 4.01 -35.42
C ARG A 93 4.52 3.21 -36.49
N CYS A 94 3.46 3.78 -37.07
CA CYS A 94 2.82 3.21 -38.25
C CYS A 94 3.69 3.55 -39.48
N LEU A 95 4.12 2.54 -40.23
CA LEU A 95 4.98 2.69 -41.41
C LEU A 95 4.16 2.89 -42.70
N SER A 96 2.85 2.64 -42.64
CA SER A 96 1.94 2.74 -43.78
C SER A 96 1.18 4.06 -43.80
N SER A 97 0.92 4.59 -44.99
CA SER A 97 0.06 5.76 -45.23
C SER A 97 -1.44 5.45 -45.12
N LYS A 98 -1.84 4.17 -45.02
CA LYS A 98 -3.23 3.71 -45.12
C LYS A 98 -3.89 3.35 -43.78
N THR A 99 -3.37 3.87 -42.67
CA THR A 99 -3.77 3.56 -41.27
C THR A 99 -3.35 2.16 -40.81
N CYS A 100 -2.87 2.07 -39.56
CA CYS A 100 -2.48 0.81 -38.94
C CYS A 100 -3.52 0.40 -37.88
N GLU A 101 -3.87 -0.88 -37.84
CA GLU A 101 -4.79 -1.42 -36.84
C GLU A 101 -4.07 -1.73 -35.51
N GLY A 102 -4.71 -1.38 -34.40
CA GLY A 102 -4.19 -1.58 -33.04
C GLY A 102 -3.53 -0.32 -32.44
N GLN A 103 -2.99 -0.47 -31.23
CA GLN A 103 -2.41 0.65 -30.48
C GLN A 103 -0.95 0.93 -30.91
N ASN A 104 -0.58 2.21 -30.92
CA ASN A 104 0.80 2.67 -31.12
C ASN A 104 1.62 2.73 -29.81
N ILE A 105 0.97 2.42 -28.68
CA ILE A 105 1.54 2.41 -27.34
C ILE A 105 1.17 1.11 -26.64
N LYS A 106 2.09 0.56 -25.86
CA LYS A 106 1.81 -0.54 -24.92
C LYS A 106 2.42 -0.22 -23.58
N TYR A 107 1.86 -0.80 -22.53
CA TYR A 107 2.28 -0.58 -21.15
C TYR A 107 2.71 -1.89 -20.50
N ARG A 108 3.55 -1.77 -19.48
CA ARG A 108 3.88 -2.84 -18.54
C ARG A 108 4.07 -2.27 -17.15
N THR A 109 3.99 -3.14 -16.16
CA THR A 109 4.45 -2.84 -14.81
C THR A 109 5.97 -2.85 -14.73
N CYS A 110 6.52 -2.10 -13.78
CA CYS A 110 7.94 -2.01 -13.51
C CYS A 110 8.18 -1.66 -12.03
N SER A 111 9.41 -1.84 -11.55
CA SER A 111 9.80 -1.50 -10.18
C SER A 111 8.92 -2.14 -9.09
N ASN A 112 8.73 -3.46 -9.19
CA ASN A 112 7.90 -4.25 -8.26
C ASN A 112 8.56 -4.52 -6.89
N VAL A 113 9.57 -3.73 -6.52
CA VAL A 113 10.21 -3.79 -5.20
C VAL A 113 9.41 -2.97 -4.21
N ASP A 114 9.25 -3.44 -2.99
CA ASP A 114 8.53 -2.69 -1.96
C ASP A 114 9.18 -1.32 -1.69
N CYS A 115 8.35 -0.31 -1.49
CA CYS A 115 8.85 1.01 -1.12
C CYS A 115 9.33 1.03 0.33
N PRO A 116 10.37 1.82 0.64
CA PRO A 116 10.74 2.05 2.02
C PRO A 116 9.60 2.82 2.73
N PRO A 117 9.47 2.68 4.07
CA PRO A 117 8.34 3.25 4.82
C PRO A 117 8.19 4.78 4.71
N ASP A 118 9.28 5.48 4.39
CA ASP A 118 9.37 6.93 4.25
C ASP A 118 9.07 7.44 2.82
N ALA A 119 8.97 6.56 1.82
CA ALA A 119 8.67 6.96 0.45
C ALA A 119 7.32 7.71 0.32
N GLY A 120 6.40 7.50 1.25
CA GLY A 120 5.07 8.10 1.22
C GLY A 120 4.19 7.55 0.10
N ASP A 121 2.94 8.04 0.05
CA ASP A 121 1.98 7.64 -0.97
C ASP A 121 2.14 8.45 -2.26
N PHE A 122 2.23 7.75 -3.39
CA PHE A 122 2.39 8.34 -4.72
C PHE A 122 1.20 9.23 -5.14
N ARG A 123 -0.02 8.91 -4.70
CA ARG A 123 -1.18 9.79 -4.96
C ARG A 123 -1.15 11.04 -4.07
N ALA A 124 -0.78 10.89 -2.79
CA ALA A 124 -0.57 12.01 -1.89
C ALA A 124 0.49 12.99 -2.42
N GLN A 125 1.60 12.48 -2.94
CA GLN A 125 2.65 13.29 -3.55
C GLN A 125 2.12 14.14 -4.71
N GLN A 126 1.29 13.56 -5.59
CA GLN A 126 0.65 14.29 -6.69
C GLN A 126 -0.27 15.42 -6.20
N CYS A 127 -1.05 15.22 -5.14
CA CYS A 127 -1.83 16.31 -4.53
C CYS A 127 -0.91 17.39 -3.91
N SER A 128 0.14 16.98 -3.21
CA SER A 128 1.07 17.90 -2.54
C SER A 128 1.87 18.76 -3.53
N ALA A 129 2.08 18.26 -4.76
CA ALA A 129 2.72 19.00 -5.85
C ALA A 129 1.92 20.21 -6.33
N HIS A 130 0.66 20.38 -5.90
CA HIS A 130 -0.17 21.55 -6.17
C HIS A 130 -0.24 22.54 -4.99
N ALA A 131 0.51 22.33 -3.91
CA ALA A 131 0.47 23.19 -2.73
C ALA A 131 1.06 24.59 -2.97
N ASP A 132 1.93 24.74 -3.97
CA ASP A 132 2.55 26.00 -4.39
C ASP A 132 1.71 26.77 -5.44
N VAL A 133 0.56 26.22 -5.86
CA VAL A 133 -0.37 26.87 -6.78
C VAL A 133 -1.55 27.44 -6.00
N ARG A 134 -1.88 28.71 -6.24
CA ARG A 134 -3.05 29.34 -5.61
C ARG A 134 -4.34 28.80 -6.22
N TYR A 135 -5.17 28.19 -5.39
CA TYR A 135 -6.54 27.81 -5.74
C TYR A 135 -7.51 28.81 -5.11
N GLN A 136 -8.33 29.47 -5.95
CA GLN A 136 -9.22 30.55 -5.53
C GLN A 136 -8.51 31.65 -4.71
N GLY A 137 -7.27 31.97 -5.08
CA GLY A 137 -6.47 33.02 -4.44
C GLY A 137 -5.76 32.61 -3.15
N GLN A 138 -5.92 31.37 -2.68
CA GLN A 138 -5.28 30.86 -1.46
C GLN A 138 -4.40 29.64 -1.75
N PHE A 139 -3.40 29.44 -0.90
CA PHE A 139 -2.63 28.19 -0.88
C PHE A 139 -3.33 27.20 0.04
N HIS A 140 -3.30 25.92 -0.35
CA HIS A 140 -3.94 24.85 0.41
C HIS A 140 -2.96 23.71 0.61
N GLU A 141 -3.01 23.10 1.79
CA GLU A 141 -2.43 21.79 2.01
C GLU A 141 -3.43 20.74 1.50
N TRP A 142 -3.04 20.03 0.45
CA TRP A 142 -3.91 19.08 -0.25
C TRP A 142 -3.70 17.66 0.26
N LEU A 143 -4.80 17.00 0.62
CA LEU A 143 -4.82 15.59 0.98
C LEU A 143 -5.49 14.79 -0.14
N PRO A 144 -4.99 13.60 -0.51
CA PRO A 144 -5.60 12.78 -1.55
C PRO A 144 -6.97 12.27 -1.15
N VAL A 145 -7.86 12.16 -2.15
CA VAL A 145 -9.11 11.40 -2.06
C VAL A 145 -8.88 10.04 -2.71
N TYR A 146 -9.28 8.98 -2.03
CA TYR A 146 -9.13 7.60 -2.50
C TYR A 146 -10.49 6.98 -2.82
N ASN A 147 -10.46 5.87 -3.56
CA ASN A 147 -11.60 5.00 -3.79
C ASN A 147 -12.84 5.74 -4.36
N ASP A 148 -12.60 6.71 -5.25
CA ASP A 148 -13.67 7.41 -5.95
C ASP A 148 -14.42 6.41 -6.86
N PRO A 149 -15.74 6.25 -6.70
CA PRO A 149 -16.50 5.21 -7.38
C PRO A 149 -16.68 5.47 -8.87
N ASP A 150 -16.67 6.75 -9.28
CA ASP A 150 -16.95 7.16 -10.66
C ASP A 150 -15.65 7.28 -11.47
N ASN A 151 -14.66 7.98 -10.93
CA ASN A 151 -13.41 8.31 -11.60
C ASN A 151 -12.19 8.06 -10.70
N PRO A 152 -11.85 6.78 -10.41
CA PRO A 152 -10.76 6.43 -9.50
C PRO A 152 -9.37 6.84 -9.99
N CYS A 153 -9.24 7.24 -11.26
CA CYS A 153 -7.99 7.69 -11.87
C CYS A 153 -7.91 9.21 -12.10
N SER A 154 -8.87 9.98 -11.63
CA SER A 154 -8.78 11.45 -11.54
C SER A 154 -8.00 11.88 -10.29
N LEU A 155 -7.31 13.01 -10.34
CA LEU A 155 -6.60 13.55 -9.17
C LEU A 155 -7.56 14.44 -8.37
N LYS A 156 -8.35 13.82 -7.50
CA LYS A 156 -9.21 14.52 -6.54
C LYS A 156 -8.46 14.71 -5.21
N CYS A 157 -8.43 15.95 -4.74
CA CYS A 157 -7.75 16.33 -3.51
C CYS A 157 -8.69 17.16 -2.62
N ARG A 158 -8.52 17.00 -1.30
CA ARG A 158 -9.27 17.71 -0.27
C ARG A 158 -8.36 18.71 0.43
N ALA A 159 -8.79 19.96 0.54
CA ALA A 159 -8.07 20.95 1.31
C ALA A 159 -8.14 20.63 2.81
N LYS A 160 -6.99 20.53 3.49
CA LYS A 160 -6.93 20.15 4.91
C LYS A 160 -7.67 21.10 5.85
N ALA A 161 -7.58 22.40 5.59
CA ALA A 161 -8.15 23.43 6.47
C ALA A 161 -9.67 23.58 6.32
N SER A 162 -10.18 23.55 5.09
CA SER A 162 -11.57 23.86 4.77
C SER A 162 -12.40 22.63 4.40
N GLY A 163 -11.77 21.48 4.13
CA GLY A 163 -12.43 20.21 3.85
C GLY A 163 -13.09 20.09 2.48
N HIS A 164 -13.08 21.14 1.66
CA HIS A 164 -13.65 21.10 0.30
C HIS A 164 -12.79 20.21 -0.61
N MET A 165 -13.47 19.52 -1.52
CA MET A 165 -12.86 18.61 -2.49
C MET A 165 -12.79 19.27 -3.87
N VAL A 166 -11.69 19.06 -4.57
CA VAL A 166 -11.41 19.64 -5.88
C VAL A 166 -10.73 18.58 -6.74
N GLU A 167 -11.08 18.55 -8.02
CA GLU A 167 -10.31 17.83 -9.03
C GLU A 167 -9.18 18.73 -9.56
N LEU A 168 -7.94 18.43 -9.17
CA LEU A 168 -6.77 19.22 -9.56
C LEU A 168 -6.21 18.82 -10.93
N ALA A 169 -6.45 17.57 -11.35
CA ALA A 169 -6.08 17.08 -12.68
C ALA A 169 -7.06 15.99 -13.16
N PRO A 170 -7.34 15.92 -14.47
CA PRO A 170 -8.29 14.95 -15.04
C PRO A 170 -7.79 13.50 -14.94
N LYS A 171 -6.47 13.31 -14.86
CA LYS A 171 -5.85 12.00 -14.64
C LYS A 171 -4.65 12.11 -13.70
N VAL A 172 -4.46 11.08 -12.89
CA VAL A 172 -3.21 10.83 -12.16
C VAL A 172 -2.11 10.34 -13.10
N LEU A 173 -0.87 10.36 -12.64
CA LEU A 173 0.28 9.77 -13.34
C LEU A 173 0.10 8.25 -13.50
N ASP A 174 0.56 7.72 -14.63
CA ASP A 174 0.46 6.30 -14.94
C ASP A 174 1.21 5.46 -13.90
N GLY A 175 0.60 4.36 -13.44
CA GLY A 175 1.12 3.52 -12.37
C GLY A 175 0.66 3.92 -10.95
N THR A 176 -0.13 4.99 -10.81
CA THR A 176 -0.82 5.30 -9.54
C THR A 176 -1.92 4.26 -9.27
N ARG A 177 -1.98 3.69 -8.06
CA ARG A 177 -3.06 2.74 -7.67
C ARG A 177 -4.43 3.39 -7.83
N CYS A 178 -5.42 2.66 -8.34
CA CYS A 178 -6.80 3.14 -8.41
C CYS A 178 -7.45 3.18 -7.01
N TYR A 179 -7.31 2.06 -6.30
CA TYR A 179 -7.92 1.77 -5.02
C TYR A 179 -6.85 1.40 -3.99
N THR A 180 -7.13 1.66 -2.71
CA THR A 180 -6.17 1.37 -1.61
C THR A 180 -5.94 -0.12 -1.39
N GLU A 181 -6.98 -0.93 -1.61
CA GLU A 181 -6.98 -2.38 -1.32
C GLU A 181 -6.70 -3.26 -2.56
N SER A 182 -6.34 -2.65 -3.69
CA SER A 182 -6.12 -3.37 -4.95
C SER A 182 -4.76 -3.04 -5.54
N LEU A 183 -4.23 -3.97 -6.34
CA LEU A 183 -3.05 -3.74 -7.16
C LEU A 183 -3.38 -2.97 -8.44
N ASP A 184 -4.66 -2.81 -8.77
CA ASP A 184 -5.09 -2.10 -9.98
C ASP A 184 -4.49 -0.70 -10.06
N MET A 185 -4.09 -0.31 -11.27
CA MET A 185 -3.37 0.94 -11.49
C MET A 185 -3.95 1.74 -12.64
N CYS A 186 -3.81 3.05 -12.54
CA CYS A 186 -4.24 3.98 -13.55
C CYS A 186 -3.27 3.99 -14.72
N ILE A 187 -3.78 3.76 -15.92
CA ILE A 187 -3.04 3.82 -17.17
C ILE A 187 -3.85 4.66 -18.15
N SER A 188 -3.28 5.77 -18.60
CA SER A 188 -3.94 6.75 -19.46
C SER A 188 -5.31 7.21 -18.94
N GLY A 189 -5.45 7.35 -17.62
CA GLY A 189 -6.68 7.79 -16.95
C GLY A 189 -7.76 6.71 -16.79
N VAL A 190 -7.48 5.45 -17.16
CA VAL A 190 -8.39 4.32 -16.98
C VAL A 190 -7.79 3.36 -15.95
N CYS A 191 -8.64 2.83 -15.06
CA CYS A 191 -8.19 1.84 -14.09
C CYS A 191 -8.01 0.48 -14.77
N GLN A 192 -6.78 -0.03 -14.77
CA GLN A 192 -6.40 -1.31 -15.36
C GLN A 192 -6.12 -2.34 -14.28
N ILE A 193 -6.52 -3.58 -14.54
CA ILE A 193 -6.31 -4.69 -13.61
C ILE A 193 -4.83 -5.05 -13.51
N VAL A 194 -4.39 -5.39 -12.31
CA VAL A 194 -3.04 -5.92 -12.07
C VAL A 194 -3.16 -7.17 -11.22
N GLY A 195 -2.62 -8.28 -11.72
CA GLY A 195 -2.65 -9.55 -10.99
C GLY A 195 -1.77 -9.51 -9.74
N CYS A 196 -1.91 -10.52 -8.88
CA CYS A 196 -1.03 -10.71 -7.73
C CYS A 196 0.44 -10.99 -8.11
N ASP A 197 0.69 -11.30 -9.39
CA ASP A 197 2.01 -11.46 -10.01
C ASP A 197 2.62 -10.10 -10.40
N HIS A 198 1.92 -9.01 -10.10
CA HIS A 198 2.27 -7.65 -10.45
C HIS A 198 2.32 -7.41 -11.96
N GLU A 199 1.60 -8.19 -12.77
CA GLU A 199 1.54 -8.00 -14.21
C GLU A 199 0.26 -7.25 -14.64
N LEU A 200 0.43 -6.27 -15.53
CA LEU A 200 -0.68 -5.47 -16.06
C LEU A 200 -1.58 -6.34 -16.95
N GLY A 201 -2.87 -6.37 -16.67
CA GLY A 201 -3.83 -7.19 -17.40
C GLY A 201 -3.88 -8.66 -16.94
N SER A 202 -3.04 -9.06 -15.98
CA SER A 202 -3.07 -10.42 -15.45
C SER A 202 -4.32 -10.65 -14.61
N THR A 203 -4.92 -11.83 -14.78
CA THR A 203 -6.05 -12.29 -13.97
C THR A 203 -5.61 -13.15 -12.78
N ALA A 204 -4.31 -13.23 -12.51
CA ALA A 204 -3.75 -13.97 -11.39
C ALA A 204 -4.29 -13.44 -10.06
N LYS A 205 -4.69 -14.35 -9.17
CA LYS A 205 -5.23 -14.02 -7.85
C LYS A 205 -4.48 -14.78 -6.77
N GLU A 206 -4.41 -14.18 -5.59
CA GLU A 206 -3.93 -14.89 -4.42
C GLU A 206 -4.87 -16.05 -4.07
N ASP A 207 -4.29 -17.15 -3.63
CA ASP A 207 -5.03 -18.20 -2.94
C ASP A 207 -5.44 -17.74 -1.52
N ASN A 208 -6.17 -18.60 -0.79
CA ASN A 208 -6.59 -18.27 0.59
C ASN A 208 -5.42 -18.14 1.58
N CYS A 209 -4.20 -18.50 1.18
CA CYS A 209 -2.99 -18.38 1.96
C CYS A 209 -2.18 -17.11 1.65
N GLY A 210 -2.62 -16.33 0.65
CA GLY A 210 -1.92 -15.13 0.18
C GLY A 210 -0.75 -15.43 -0.76
N ILE A 211 -0.74 -16.61 -1.42
CA ILE A 211 0.24 -16.95 -2.45
C ILE A 211 -0.38 -16.72 -3.81
N CYS A 212 0.28 -15.94 -4.65
CA CYS A 212 -0.18 -15.66 -6.00
C CYS A 212 -0.24 -16.94 -6.86
N ASN A 213 -1.40 -17.22 -7.48
CA ASN A 213 -1.68 -18.48 -8.18
C ASN A 213 -1.34 -19.73 -7.34
N GLY A 214 -1.46 -19.61 -6.02
CA GLY A 214 -1.22 -20.71 -5.10
C GLY A 214 -2.31 -21.78 -5.20
N ASP A 215 -1.98 -22.97 -4.72
CA ASP A 215 -2.87 -24.12 -4.68
C ASP A 215 -3.62 -24.25 -3.33
N GLY A 216 -3.40 -23.32 -2.39
CA GLY A 216 -3.98 -23.35 -1.05
C GLY A 216 -3.31 -24.33 -0.09
N SER A 217 -2.15 -24.90 -0.43
CA SER A 217 -1.47 -25.93 0.39
C SER A 217 -0.59 -25.36 1.51
N SER A 218 -0.23 -24.07 1.44
CA SER A 218 0.70 -23.42 2.38
C SER A 218 0.05 -22.97 3.69
N CYS A 219 -1.26 -23.15 3.84
CA CYS A 219 -2.02 -22.80 5.02
C CYS A 219 -3.11 -23.85 5.28
N ARG A 220 -3.65 -23.86 6.50
CA ARG A 220 -4.79 -24.70 6.87
C ARG A 220 -5.99 -23.86 7.27
N LEU A 221 -7.18 -24.29 6.86
CA LEU A 221 -8.43 -23.71 7.32
C LEU A 221 -8.68 -24.14 8.77
N VAL A 222 -8.80 -23.17 9.67
CA VAL A 222 -9.28 -23.35 11.03
C VAL A 222 -10.70 -22.83 11.11
N ARG A 223 -11.60 -23.65 11.64
CA ARG A 223 -13.00 -23.28 11.88
C ARG A 223 -13.46 -23.83 13.21
N GLY A 224 -14.31 -23.09 13.91
CA GLY A 224 -14.80 -23.51 15.20
C GLY A 224 -16.03 -22.73 15.61
N HIS A 225 -16.58 -23.12 16.75
CA HIS A 225 -17.64 -22.38 17.40
C HIS A 225 -17.40 -22.37 18.91
N TYR A 226 -17.84 -21.30 19.54
CA TYR A 226 -17.84 -21.10 20.98
C TYR A 226 -19.29 -20.83 21.43
N LYS A 227 -19.65 -21.30 22.60
CA LYS A 227 -20.94 -21.01 23.25
C LYS A 227 -20.66 -20.42 24.62
N SER A 228 -21.31 -19.31 24.95
CA SER A 228 -21.13 -18.68 26.25
C SER A 228 -21.65 -19.59 27.37
N GLN A 229 -21.00 -19.51 28.54
CA GLN A 229 -21.38 -20.24 29.74
C GLN A 229 -21.54 -19.27 30.92
N HIS A 230 -22.71 -18.62 30.98
CA HIS A 230 -23.04 -17.64 32.02
C HIS A 230 -23.12 -18.26 33.44
N ALA A 231 -23.23 -19.58 33.55
CA ALA A 231 -23.26 -20.30 34.82
C ALA A 231 -21.93 -20.28 35.60
N SER A 232 -20.82 -19.88 34.96
CA SER A 232 -19.48 -19.93 35.56
C SER A 232 -19.11 -18.73 36.44
N GLY A 233 -19.96 -17.69 36.52
CA GLY A 233 -19.68 -16.46 37.27
C GLY A 233 -18.55 -15.60 36.66
N LYS A 234 -18.03 -15.99 35.49
CA LYS A 234 -17.04 -15.21 34.74
C LYS A 234 -17.71 -14.01 34.07
N THR A 235 -16.98 -12.89 33.98
CA THR A 235 -17.37 -11.69 33.22
C THR A 235 -16.87 -11.72 31.78
N GLU A 236 -15.89 -12.58 31.48
CA GLU A 236 -15.25 -12.70 30.17
C GLU A 236 -14.76 -14.13 29.93
N ASP A 237 -14.61 -14.50 28.66
CA ASP A 237 -14.02 -15.78 28.27
C ASP A 237 -13.28 -15.68 26.93
N MET A 238 -12.27 -16.53 26.75
CA MET A 238 -11.47 -16.59 25.53
C MET A 238 -12.17 -17.44 24.46
N VAL A 239 -12.38 -16.87 23.28
CA VAL A 239 -13.02 -17.57 22.16
C VAL A 239 -11.98 -18.31 21.31
N VAL A 240 -10.94 -17.60 20.85
CA VAL A 240 -9.94 -18.15 19.95
C VAL A 240 -8.64 -17.34 19.97
N ASN A 241 -7.51 -18.03 19.88
CA ASN A 241 -6.20 -17.45 19.61
C ASN A 241 -5.86 -17.62 18.13
N ILE A 242 -5.59 -16.51 17.45
CA ILE A 242 -5.34 -16.42 16.02
C ILE A 242 -3.88 -16.02 15.81
N PRO A 243 -3.03 -16.95 15.32
CA PRO A 243 -1.60 -16.69 15.21
C PRO A 243 -1.25 -15.62 14.16
N PHE A 244 -0.11 -14.98 14.36
CA PHE A 244 0.59 -14.11 13.42
C PHE A 244 0.59 -14.68 11.99
N LYS A 245 0.44 -13.80 10.99
CA LYS A 245 0.30 -14.13 9.55
C LYS A 245 -0.94 -14.94 9.16
N SER A 246 -1.88 -15.18 10.07
CA SER A 246 -3.19 -15.72 9.66
C SER A 246 -3.90 -14.77 8.68
N ARG A 247 -4.81 -15.32 7.86
CA ARG A 247 -5.53 -14.57 6.82
C ARG A 247 -7.02 -14.90 6.82
N HIS A 248 -7.80 -13.99 6.24
CA HIS A 248 -9.25 -14.09 6.08
C HIS A 248 -9.98 -14.49 7.36
N VAL A 249 -9.61 -13.85 8.48
CA VAL A 249 -10.28 -14.04 9.75
C VAL A 249 -11.69 -13.50 9.65
N ARG A 250 -12.66 -14.31 10.05
CA ARG A 250 -14.06 -13.92 10.15
C ARG A 250 -14.67 -14.54 11.39
N LEU A 251 -15.17 -13.71 12.29
CA LEU A 251 -15.97 -14.12 13.44
C LEU A 251 -17.37 -13.55 13.33
N VAL A 252 -18.35 -14.35 13.73
CA VAL A 252 -19.76 -13.96 13.81
C VAL A 252 -20.27 -14.35 15.19
N LEU A 253 -20.52 -13.37 16.03
CA LEU A 253 -21.18 -13.52 17.31
C LEU A 253 -22.70 -13.33 17.10
N LYS A 254 -23.51 -14.24 17.63
CA LYS A 254 -24.96 -14.11 17.72
C LYS A 254 -25.38 -14.22 19.17
N GLY A 255 -26.08 -13.23 19.69
CA GLY A 255 -26.47 -13.17 21.10
C GLY A 255 -26.18 -11.81 21.74
N PRO A 256 -26.46 -11.66 23.03
CA PRO A 256 -26.32 -10.39 23.75
C PRO A 256 -24.89 -10.03 24.14
N ASP A 257 -23.95 -10.98 24.08
CA ASP A 257 -22.55 -10.72 24.47
C ASP A 257 -21.83 -9.79 23.49
N HIS A 258 -20.63 -9.33 23.88
CA HIS A 258 -19.82 -8.39 23.07
C HIS A 258 -18.41 -8.91 22.81
N LEU A 259 -17.93 -8.77 21.57
CA LEU A 259 -16.55 -9.11 21.22
C LEU A 259 -15.57 -8.01 21.65
N TYR A 260 -14.44 -8.41 22.19
CA TYR A 260 -13.26 -7.55 22.32
C TYR A 260 -12.01 -8.30 21.87
N VAL A 261 -10.99 -7.54 21.48
CA VAL A 261 -9.79 -8.09 20.84
C VAL A 261 -8.56 -7.63 21.58
N GLU A 262 -7.70 -8.58 21.91
CA GLU A 262 -6.35 -8.31 22.40
C GLU A 262 -5.35 -8.72 21.32
N SER A 263 -4.27 -7.97 21.20
CA SER A 263 -3.14 -8.30 20.36
C SER A 263 -1.88 -8.48 21.17
N LYS A 264 -1.00 -9.36 20.69
CA LYS A 264 0.33 -9.58 21.25
C LYS A 264 1.36 -9.63 20.13
N THR A 265 2.23 -8.63 20.09
CA THR A 265 3.31 -8.58 19.10
C THR A 265 4.36 -9.66 19.35
N LEU A 266 5.19 -9.95 18.34
CA LEU A 266 6.31 -10.89 18.48
C LEU A 266 7.33 -10.44 19.54
N GLN A 267 7.41 -9.13 19.81
CA GLN A 267 8.23 -8.52 20.86
C GLN A 267 7.57 -8.60 22.25
N GLY A 268 6.34 -9.12 22.34
CA GLY A 268 5.58 -9.30 23.57
C GLY A 268 4.79 -8.08 24.03
N ALA A 269 4.73 -7.01 23.23
CA ALA A 269 3.86 -5.87 23.52
C ALA A 269 2.40 -6.30 23.40
N LYS A 270 1.56 -5.89 24.36
CA LYS A 270 0.15 -6.19 24.38
C LYS A 270 -0.67 -4.92 24.21
N SER A 271 -1.71 -5.00 23.40
CA SER A 271 -2.67 -3.93 23.21
C SER A 271 -4.08 -4.50 23.25
N GLU A 272 -5.05 -3.71 23.69
CA GLU A 272 -6.46 -4.09 23.77
C GLU A 272 -7.30 -3.09 22.99
N LEU A 273 -8.33 -3.60 22.31
CA LEU A 273 -9.29 -2.80 21.57
C LEU A 273 -10.71 -3.30 21.82
N THR A 274 -11.52 -2.43 22.42
CA THR A 274 -12.97 -2.62 22.57
C THR A 274 -13.70 -2.13 21.32
N LEU A 275 -14.65 -2.93 20.82
CA LEU A 275 -15.33 -2.69 19.54
C LEU A 275 -16.74 -2.13 19.76
N ASP A 276 -16.83 -0.82 20.03
CA ASP A 276 -18.11 -0.20 20.42
C ASP A 276 -18.99 0.22 19.23
N LYS A 277 -18.37 0.55 18.09
CA LYS A 277 -19.05 1.12 16.91
C LYS A 277 -18.59 0.40 15.65
N SER A 278 -19.51 0.22 14.71
CA SER A 278 -19.19 -0.30 13.39
C SER A 278 -18.19 0.62 12.69
N GLY A 279 -17.13 0.05 12.12
CA GLY A 279 -16.06 0.80 11.48
C GLY A 279 -14.80 -0.02 11.26
N GLN A 280 -13.79 0.61 10.66
CA GLN A 280 -12.46 0.05 10.52
C GLN A 280 -11.55 0.59 11.63
N PHE A 281 -10.81 -0.31 12.26
CA PHE A 281 -9.83 -0.02 13.30
C PHE A 281 -8.46 -0.55 12.88
N PHE A 282 -7.39 0.07 13.37
CA PHE A 282 -6.03 -0.34 13.06
C PHE A 282 -5.30 -0.72 14.35
N LEU A 283 -4.82 -1.96 14.42
CA LEU A 283 -4.12 -2.50 15.59
C LEU A 283 -2.96 -3.39 15.13
N ASP A 284 -1.74 -3.11 15.59
CA ASP A 284 -0.52 -3.87 15.27
C ASP A 284 -0.37 -4.26 13.79
N ASN A 285 -0.39 -3.25 12.92
CA ASN A 285 -0.29 -3.39 11.47
C ASN A 285 -1.37 -4.28 10.84
N THR A 286 -2.54 -4.35 11.47
CA THR A 286 -3.69 -5.12 11.02
C THR A 286 -4.92 -4.22 11.01
N THR A 287 -5.67 -4.26 9.91
CA THR A 287 -6.98 -3.60 9.81
C THR A 287 -8.09 -4.55 10.26
N LEU A 288 -8.91 -4.08 11.19
CA LEU A 288 -10.06 -4.78 11.74
C LEU A 288 -11.34 -4.10 11.22
N ASP A 289 -12.13 -4.81 10.42
CA ASP A 289 -13.46 -4.38 9.99
C ASP A 289 -14.50 -5.00 10.94
N TYR A 290 -15.10 -4.15 11.77
CA TYR A 290 -16.10 -4.55 12.74
C TYR A 290 -17.47 -3.98 12.37
N GLN A 291 -18.48 -4.84 12.40
CA GLN A 291 -19.86 -4.50 12.07
C GLN A 291 -20.79 -5.02 13.16
N ARG A 292 -21.47 -4.10 13.83
CA ARG A 292 -22.46 -4.40 14.86
C ARG A 292 -23.87 -4.21 14.30
N PHE A 293 -24.68 -5.26 14.45
CA PHE A 293 -26.11 -5.27 14.14
C PHE A 293 -26.89 -5.51 15.44
N SER A 294 -28.23 -5.48 15.36
CA SER A 294 -29.10 -5.66 16.52
C SER A 294 -29.01 -7.05 17.17
N ASP A 295 -28.70 -8.09 16.38
CA ASP A 295 -28.74 -9.50 16.79
C ASP A 295 -27.40 -10.22 16.64
N LYS A 296 -26.38 -9.54 16.07
CA LYS A 296 -25.09 -10.14 15.76
C LYS A 296 -23.97 -9.10 15.65
N GLU A 297 -22.76 -9.56 15.90
CA GLU A 297 -21.52 -8.83 15.64
C GLU A 297 -20.66 -9.60 14.65
N ILE A 298 -20.01 -8.89 13.73
CA ILE A 298 -19.13 -9.47 12.71
C ILE A 298 -17.78 -8.77 12.80
N LEU A 299 -16.73 -9.55 13.04
CA LEU A 299 -15.34 -9.09 12.99
C LEU A 299 -14.63 -9.73 11.81
N ARG A 300 -13.94 -8.93 11.00
CA ARG A 300 -13.15 -9.38 9.85
C ARG A 300 -11.75 -8.80 9.89
N MET A 301 -10.77 -9.64 9.61
CA MET A 301 -9.40 -9.22 9.34
C MET A 301 -8.96 -9.92 8.05
N THR A 302 -8.67 -9.15 7.00
CA THR A 302 -8.22 -9.69 5.71
C THR A 302 -6.85 -10.37 5.85
N GLY A 303 -5.98 -9.78 6.68
CA GLY A 303 -4.62 -10.26 6.91
C GLY A 303 -3.66 -9.93 5.76
N PRO A 304 -2.38 -10.31 5.87
CA PRO A 304 -1.81 -11.15 6.92
C PRO A 304 -1.75 -10.40 8.27
N LEU A 305 -2.09 -11.08 9.38
CA LEU A 305 -2.04 -10.46 10.70
C LEU A 305 -0.60 -10.05 11.08
N GLY A 306 -0.44 -8.82 11.57
CA GLY A 306 0.85 -8.27 12.03
C GLY A 306 1.27 -8.71 13.44
N ALA A 307 0.37 -9.35 14.20
CA ALA A 307 0.59 -9.87 15.55
C ALA A 307 -0.24 -11.14 15.81
N ASP A 308 -0.05 -11.78 16.96
CA ASP A 308 -1.00 -12.77 17.47
C ASP A 308 -2.22 -12.02 18.01
N PHE A 309 -3.43 -12.50 17.72
CA PHE A 309 -4.68 -11.90 18.18
C PHE A 309 -5.46 -12.90 19.03
N THR A 310 -5.91 -12.46 20.20
CA THR A 310 -6.85 -13.18 21.04
C THR A 310 -8.21 -12.50 20.88
N VAL A 311 -9.22 -13.25 20.43
CA VAL A 311 -10.59 -12.76 20.46
C VAL A 311 -11.27 -13.32 21.69
N ASN A 312 -11.82 -12.41 22.48
CA ASN A 312 -12.52 -12.70 23.71
C ASN A 312 -13.97 -12.24 23.60
N VAL A 313 -14.80 -12.73 24.52
CA VAL A 313 -16.19 -12.32 24.65
C VAL A 313 -16.43 -11.79 26.06
N GLN A 314 -17.02 -10.61 26.14
CA GLN A 314 -17.52 -10.05 27.38
C GLN A 314 -18.96 -10.55 27.58
N LEU A 315 -19.17 -11.25 28.70
CA LEU A 315 -20.42 -11.91 29.00
C LEU A 315 -21.42 -10.91 29.59
N VAL A 316 -22.50 -10.64 28.85
CA VAL A 316 -23.62 -9.80 29.29
C VAL A 316 -24.69 -10.71 29.86
N SER A 317 -25.19 -10.41 31.06
CA SER A 317 -26.18 -11.27 31.72
C SER A 317 -27.44 -11.43 30.86
N GLY A 318 -27.82 -12.68 30.56
CA GLY A 318 -28.93 -12.93 29.66
C GLY A 318 -28.91 -14.32 29.04
N ALA A 319 -29.32 -14.39 27.77
CA ALA A 319 -29.35 -15.61 26.97
C ALA A 319 -27.96 -15.99 26.44
N ASP A 320 -27.73 -17.28 26.20
CA ASP A 320 -26.47 -17.77 25.65
C ASP A 320 -26.17 -17.16 24.26
N SER A 321 -24.92 -16.79 24.05
CA SER A 321 -24.40 -16.38 22.76
C SER A 321 -23.60 -17.49 22.10
N VAL A 322 -23.53 -17.44 20.77
CA VAL A 322 -22.73 -18.35 19.95
C VAL A 322 -21.80 -17.54 19.06
N VAL A 323 -20.50 -17.83 19.15
CA VAL A 323 -19.51 -17.31 18.21
C VAL A 323 -19.14 -18.39 17.22
N GLN A 324 -19.19 -18.08 15.93
CA GLN A 324 -18.64 -18.91 14.87
C GLN A 324 -17.44 -18.20 14.27
N TYR A 325 -16.33 -18.92 14.08
CA TYR A 325 -15.12 -18.34 13.53
C TYR A 325 -14.50 -19.22 12.46
N ILE A 326 -13.89 -18.56 11.47
CA ILE A 326 -13.05 -19.18 10.44
C ILE A 326 -11.82 -18.31 10.18
N TYR A 327 -10.69 -18.92 9.87
CA TYR A 327 -9.48 -18.25 9.38
C TYR A 327 -8.52 -19.25 8.73
N TYR A 328 -7.57 -18.75 7.94
CA TYR A 328 -6.49 -19.54 7.37
C TYR A 328 -5.21 -19.32 8.16
N GLN A 329 -4.68 -20.39 8.75
CA GLN A 329 -3.45 -20.36 9.53
C GLN A 329 -2.28 -20.84 8.65
N PRO A 330 -1.19 -20.06 8.49
CA PRO A 330 -0.03 -20.48 7.71
C PRO A 330 0.63 -21.72 8.31
N ILE A 331 1.05 -22.64 7.45
CA ILE A 331 1.82 -23.83 7.84
C ILE A 331 3.30 -23.43 7.85
N ILE A 332 3.88 -23.36 9.04
CA ILE A 332 5.32 -23.08 9.18
C ILE A 332 6.07 -24.41 9.07
N HIS A 333 6.67 -24.66 7.91
CA HIS A 333 7.61 -25.75 7.73
C HIS A 333 8.92 -25.40 8.45
N ARG A 334 9.18 -26.03 9.59
CA ARG A 334 10.50 -26.03 10.23
C ARG A 334 11.22 -27.29 9.80
N TRP A 335 12.29 -27.12 9.02
CA TRP A 335 13.26 -28.18 8.82
C TRP A 335 13.90 -28.50 10.17
N ARG A 336 13.71 -29.73 10.63
CA ARG A 336 14.49 -30.27 11.74
C ARG A 336 15.63 -31.03 11.10
N GLU A 337 16.85 -30.55 11.32
CA GLU A 337 18.04 -31.33 11.02
C GLU A 337 17.96 -32.58 11.90
N THR A 338 17.76 -33.73 11.26
CA THR A 338 17.90 -35.03 11.92
C THR A 338 19.37 -35.39 11.88
N ASP A 339 19.86 -36.14 12.87
CA ASP A 339 21.21 -36.69 12.82
C ASP A 339 21.42 -37.39 11.47
N PHE A 340 22.60 -37.22 10.89
CA PHE A 340 22.96 -37.94 9.68
C PHE A 340 22.71 -39.43 9.89
N PHE A 341 22.09 -40.07 8.91
CA PHE A 341 22.05 -41.53 8.88
C PHE A 341 23.49 -42.04 8.98
N PRO A 342 23.74 -43.14 9.72
CA PRO A 342 25.06 -43.74 9.79
C PRO A 342 25.55 -43.99 8.36
N CYS A 343 26.84 -43.74 8.13
CA CYS A 343 27.47 -43.94 6.83
C CYS A 343 27.08 -45.32 6.28
N SER A 344 26.69 -45.38 5.01
CA SER A 344 26.32 -46.66 4.36
C SER A 344 27.46 -47.66 4.32
N VAL A 345 28.70 -47.19 4.53
CA VAL A 345 29.92 -47.99 4.62
C VAL A 345 30.82 -47.46 5.72
N THR A 346 31.60 -48.36 6.32
CA THR A 346 32.56 -48.05 7.39
C THR A 346 33.93 -47.59 6.87
N CYS A 347 34.21 -47.74 5.57
CA CYS A 347 35.37 -47.20 4.89
C CYS A 347 35.12 -47.07 3.37
N GLY A 348 35.83 -46.13 2.70
CA GLY A 348 35.70 -45.86 1.27
C GLY A 348 34.53 -44.94 0.95
N GLY A 349 34.81 -43.63 0.83
CA GLY A 349 33.82 -42.59 0.54
C GLY A 349 33.28 -42.63 -0.88
#